data_AF-A0A2V6IC97-F1
#
_entry.id   AF-A0A2V6IC97-F1
#
_cell.length_a   1.000
_cell.length_b   1.000
_cell.length_c   1.000
_cell.angle_alpha   90.00
_cell.angle_beta   90.00
_cell.angle_gamma   90.00
#
_symmetry.space_group_name_H-M   'P 1'
#
loop_
_entity.id
_entity.type
_entity.pdbx_description
1 polymer ?
#
loop_
_entity_poly.entity_id
_entity_poly.type
_entity_poly.pdbx_seq_one_letter_code
_entity_poly.pdbx_strand_id
1 'polypeptide(L)'
;MKIYGVIILATLISAALMMHGQEAAPPSVDLYEGQEQPEATVTPSPLPNGPELPEISQLDQTFSKPKSLGKDADALRINLEWRQLRNRVVNDPEVQTAKAYAQAARTDLEKRNRLRAYYDIYYERMSALATTPEIKLALKDLKASHQGSLAQPRVRPSPTPEGATPTPTPSATPAPKKPQHKHKKKK
;
A
#
# COMPACT_ATOMS: atom_id res chain seq x y z
N MET A 1 42.08 -10.21 18.65
CA MET A 1 41.17 -9.05 18.63
C MET A 1 39.83 -9.46 18.04
N LYS A 2 38.85 -9.68 18.92
CA LYS A 2 37.46 -10.08 18.64
C LYS A 2 36.62 -9.33 19.68
N ILE A 3 36.14 -8.13 19.36
CA ILE A 3 35.38 -7.31 20.32
C ILE A 3 34.27 -6.44 19.71
N TYR A 4 34.06 -6.46 18.40
CA TYR A 4 32.97 -5.69 17.78
C TYR A 4 31.61 -6.42 17.74
N GLY A 5 31.55 -7.67 18.23
CA GLY A 5 30.33 -8.50 18.20
C GLY A 5 29.41 -8.38 19.42
N VAL A 6 29.76 -7.60 20.45
CA VAL A 6 29.02 -7.58 21.74
C VAL A 6 28.17 -6.32 21.93
N ILE A 7 28.40 -5.25 21.16
CA ILE A 7 27.71 -3.96 21.38
C ILE A 7 26.32 -3.91 20.70
N ILE A 8 26.05 -4.73 19.68
CA ILE A 8 24.76 -4.70 18.97
C ILE A 8 23.69 -5.55 19.69
N LEU A 9 24.07 -6.41 20.64
CA LEU A 9 23.13 -7.27 21.37
C LEU A 9 22.48 -6.58 22.58
N ALA A 10 23.03 -5.45 23.06
CA ALA A 10 22.56 -4.79 24.28
C ALA A 10 21.43 -3.76 24.07
N THR A 11 21.13 -3.35 22.83
CA THR A 11 20.02 -2.41 22.54
C THR A 11 18.69 -3.10 22.26
N LEU A 12 18.66 -4.43 22.13
CA LEU A 12 17.47 -5.22 21.81
C LEU A 12 16.71 -5.75 23.04
N ILE A 13 17.26 -5.62 24.25
CA ILE A 13 16.65 -6.16 25.48
C ILE A 13 15.90 -5.08 26.29
N SER A 14 16.20 -3.79 26.10
CA SER A 14 15.54 -2.71 26.86
C SER A 14 14.19 -2.25 26.32
N ALA A 15 13.63 -2.91 25.31
CA ALA A 15 12.28 -2.63 24.79
C ALA A 15 11.27 -3.75 25.08
N ALA A 16 11.61 -4.70 25.95
CA ALA A 16 10.71 -5.80 26.36
C ALA A 16 10.01 -5.54 27.70
N LEU A 17 10.15 -4.34 28.30
CA LEU A 17 9.59 -4.03 29.62
C LEU A 17 8.77 -2.73 29.64
N MET A 18 7.82 -2.60 28.71
CA MET A 18 6.74 -1.60 28.78
C MET A 18 5.43 -2.23 28.30
N MET A 19 5.09 -3.37 28.88
CA MET A 19 3.76 -3.97 28.83
C MET A 19 3.39 -4.31 30.26
N HIS A 20 2.31 -3.69 30.73
CA HIS A 20 1.42 -4.00 31.87
C HIS A 20 1.15 -2.75 32.71
N GLY A 21 -0.04 -2.18 32.51
CA GLY A 21 -0.57 -1.11 33.35
C GLY A 21 -1.48 -0.12 32.62
N GLN A 22 -2.42 -0.59 31.78
CA GLN A 22 -3.67 0.15 31.65
C GLN A 22 -4.70 -0.61 32.49
N GLU A 23 -4.82 -0.16 33.73
CA GLU A 23 -5.95 -0.46 34.60
C GLU A 23 -7.22 -0.20 33.79
N ALA A 24 -8.00 -1.26 33.54
CA ALA A 24 -9.30 -1.13 32.92
C ALA A 24 -10.19 -0.31 33.87
N ALA A 25 -10.50 0.93 33.50
CA ALA A 25 -11.59 1.66 34.13
C ALA A 25 -12.88 0.83 33.96
N PRO A 26 -13.69 0.66 35.02
CA PRO A 26 -14.89 -0.15 34.94
C PRO A 26 -15.86 0.44 33.90
N PRO A 27 -16.40 -0.38 32.97
CA PRO A 27 -17.47 0.05 32.09
C PRO A 27 -18.80 -0.01 32.84
N SER A 28 -19.09 1.01 33.62
CA SER A 28 -20.44 1.24 34.13
C SER A 28 -20.61 2.70 34.51
N VAL A 29 -20.63 3.55 33.48
CA VAL A 29 -21.42 4.78 33.57
C VAL A 29 -22.69 4.49 32.80
N ASP A 30 -23.72 4.07 33.53
CA ASP A 30 -25.09 4.04 33.04
C ASP A 30 -25.52 5.49 32.82
N LEU A 31 -25.34 5.99 31.59
CA LEU A 31 -25.77 7.34 31.19
C LEU A 31 -27.30 7.40 30.94
N TYR A 32 -28.06 6.47 31.50
CA TYR A 32 -29.51 6.34 31.29
C TYR A 32 -30.32 6.15 32.59
N GLU A 33 -29.81 6.61 33.74
CA GLU A 33 -30.71 6.93 34.85
C GLU A 33 -31.13 8.40 34.75
N GLY A 34 -32.36 8.61 34.29
CA GLY A 34 -33.06 9.89 34.49
C GLY A 34 -33.36 10.72 33.25
N GLN A 35 -33.76 10.10 32.12
CA GLN A 35 -34.54 10.83 31.13
C GLN A 35 -36.02 10.50 31.33
N GLU A 36 -36.65 11.30 32.17
CA GLU A 36 -38.11 11.39 32.24
C GLU A 36 -38.65 11.54 30.82
N GLN A 37 -39.53 10.61 30.46
CA GLN A 37 -40.34 10.62 29.27
C GLN A 37 -41.13 11.95 29.23
N PRO A 38 -40.88 12.88 28.30
CA PRO A 38 -41.85 13.92 28.04
C PRO A 38 -42.99 13.22 27.29
N GLU A 39 -44.12 13.12 27.98
CA GLU A 39 -45.41 12.75 27.41
C GLU A 39 -45.68 13.67 26.20
N ALA A 40 -45.35 13.19 25.00
CA ALA A 40 -45.51 13.95 23.76
C ALA A 40 -46.98 13.90 23.31
N THR A 41 -47.84 14.61 24.03
CA THR A 41 -49.16 15.00 23.53
C THR A 41 -49.04 16.39 22.93
N VAL A 42 -48.59 16.53 21.67
CA VAL A 42 -49.12 17.51 20.71
C VAL A 42 -48.65 17.10 19.30
N THR A 43 -49.59 16.66 18.46
CA THR A 43 -49.44 16.63 17.01
C THR A 43 -49.31 18.07 16.49
N PRO A 44 -48.20 18.51 15.85
CA PRO A 44 -48.19 19.79 15.17
C PRO A 44 -48.80 19.61 13.78
N SER A 45 -49.90 20.32 13.53
CA SER A 45 -50.48 20.51 12.20
C SER A 45 -49.44 21.21 11.30
N PRO A 46 -49.24 20.79 10.03
CA PRO A 46 -48.19 21.37 9.19
C PRO A 46 -48.59 22.78 8.71
N LEU A 47 -47.69 23.74 8.90
CA LEU A 47 -47.81 25.10 8.37
C LEU A 47 -47.50 25.09 6.86
N PRO A 48 -48.25 25.81 5.98
CA PRO A 48 -48.28 25.49 4.55
C PRO A 48 -47.14 26.05 3.68
N ASN A 49 -46.08 26.65 4.22
CA ASN A 49 -45.06 27.33 3.41
C ASN A 49 -43.69 27.41 4.11
N GLY A 50 -42.99 26.28 4.23
CA GLY A 50 -41.57 26.23 4.56
C GLY A 50 -40.82 25.42 3.50
N PRO A 51 -39.56 25.75 3.16
CA PRO A 51 -38.78 24.95 2.21
C PRO A 51 -38.72 23.51 2.71
N GLU A 52 -39.05 22.54 1.86
CA GLU A 52 -39.06 21.11 2.19
C GLU A 52 -37.73 20.71 2.84
N LEU A 53 -37.75 20.46 4.15
CA LEU A 53 -36.59 19.88 4.82
C LEU A 53 -36.44 18.45 4.31
N PRO A 54 -35.23 18.02 3.90
CA PRO A 54 -35.03 16.67 3.41
C PRO A 54 -35.40 15.65 4.49
N GLU A 55 -36.17 14.64 4.11
CA GLU A 55 -36.54 13.55 5.00
C GLU A 55 -35.28 12.86 5.54
N ILE A 56 -35.31 12.45 6.81
CA ILE A 56 -34.17 11.89 7.54
C ILE A 56 -33.56 10.67 6.80
N SER A 57 -34.38 9.92 6.05
CA SER A 57 -33.94 8.81 5.19
C SER A 57 -33.05 9.25 4.02
N GLN A 58 -33.22 10.46 3.49
CA GLN A 58 -32.35 11.02 2.46
C GLN A 58 -30.98 11.39 3.05
N LEU A 59 -30.97 11.92 4.27
CA LEU A 59 -29.74 12.20 5.01
C LEU A 59 -28.96 10.91 5.30
N ASP A 60 -29.64 9.87 5.78
CA ASP A 60 -29.00 8.58 6.07
C ASP A 60 -28.37 7.95 4.80
N GLN A 61 -29.03 8.06 3.64
CA GLN A 61 -28.47 7.66 2.35
C GLN A 61 -27.19 8.43 1.96
N THR A 62 -27.07 9.70 2.35
CA THR A 62 -25.85 10.49 2.08
C THR A 62 -24.67 10.06 2.95
N PHE A 63 -24.91 9.53 4.15
CA PHE A 63 -23.87 9.03 5.05
C PHE A 63 -23.59 7.51 4.91
N SER A 64 -24.49 6.77 4.26
CA SER A 64 -24.37 5.32 4.06
C SER A 64 -23.16 4.90 3.20
N LYS A 65 -22.65 5.79 2.34
CA LYS A 65 -21.43 5.52 1.57
C LYS A 65 -20.23 5.88 2.42
N PRO A 66 -19.23 4.99 2.59
CA PRO A 66 -18.01 5.33 3.32
C PRO A 66 -17.37 6.54 2.63
N LYS A 67 -17.50 7.71 3.26
CA LYS A 67 -16.92 8.96 2.79
C LYS A 67 -15.40 8.78 2.85
N SER A 68 -14.72 8.97 1.73
CA SER A 68 -13.25 9.09 1.71
C SER A 68 -12.84 10.15 2.72
N LEU A 69 -11.98 9.79 3.68
CA LEU A 69 -11.47 10.68 4.72
C LEU A 69 -10.24 11.47 4.22
N GLY A 70 -10.03 11.51 2.91
CA GLY A 70 -8.87 12.10 2.26
C GLY A 70 -7.92 11.04 1.69
N LYS A 71 -7.01 11.49 0.81
CA LYS A 71 -6.10 10.62 0.03
C LYS A 71 -5.25 9.71 0.93
N ASP A 72 -4.73 10.24 2.02
CA ASP A 72 -3.84 9.49 2.92
C ASP A 72 -4.61 8.42 3.70
N ALA A 73 -5.82 8.74 4.15
CA ALA A 73 -6.67 7.78 4.84
C ALA A 73 -7.08 6.61 3.94
N ASP A 74 -7.43 6.91 2.67
CA ASP A 74 -7.74 5.88 1.69
C ASP A 74 -6.53 5.01 1.37
N ALA A 75 -5.34 5.61 1.23
CA ALA A 75 -4.10 4.86 1.03
C ALA A 75 -3.78 3.94 2.22
N LEU A 76 -4.00 4.41 3.46
CA LEU A 76 -3.85 3.58 4.65
C LEU A 76 -4.84 2.42 4.68
N ARG A 77 -6.10 2.65 4.30
CA ARG A 77 -7.12 1.59 4.17
C ARG A 77 -6.67 0.52 3.17
N ILE A 78 -6.24 0.92 1.99
CA ILE A 78 -5.73 0.02 0.95
C ILE A 78 -4.51 -0.78 1.47
N ASN A 79 -3.57 -0.12 2.17
CA ASN A 79 -2.39 -0.79 2.73
C ASN A 79 -2.74 -1.81 3.83
N LEU A 80 -3.72 -1.50 4.67
CA LEU A 80 -4.23 -2.40 5.71
C LEU A 80 -4.87 -3.65 5.08
N GLU A 81 -5.75 -3.46 4.11
CA GLU A 81 -6.39 -4.55 3.35
C GLU A 81 -5.34 -5.40 2.63
N TRP A 82 -4.39 -4.77 1.94
CA TRP A 82 -3.28 -5.46 1.28
C TRP A 82 -2.48 -6.33 2.25
N ARG A 83 -2.14 -5.82 3.44
CA ARG A 83 -1.41 -6.58 4.46
C ARG A 83 -2.22 -7.79 4.94
N GLN A 84 -3.51 -7.63 5.15
CA GLN A 84 -4.39 -8.73 5.56
C GLN A 84 -4.47 -9.81 4.47
N LEU A 85 -4.63 -9.41 3.20
CA LEU A 85 -4.64 -10.32 2.06
C LEU A 85 -3.32 -11.08 1.95
N ARG A 86 -2.19 -10.38 2.08
CA ARG A 86 -0.85 -10.99 2.07
C ARG A 86 -0.70 -12.05 3.16
N ASN A 87 -1.13 -11.78 4.39
CA ASN A 87 -1.03 -12.72 5.50
C ASN A 87 -1.84 -14.01 5.25
N ARG A 88 -2.94 -13.92 4.49
CA ARG A 88 -3.72 -15.10 4.08
C ARG A 88 -3.01 -15.86 2.95
N VAL A 89 -2.60 -15.15 1.90
CA VAL A 89 -2.08 -15.76 0.67
C VAL A 89 -0.66 -16.31 0.82
N VAL A 90 0.16 -15.78 1.74
CA VAL A 90 1.52 -16.30 1.98
C VAL A 90 1.55 -17.76 2.44
N ASN A 91 0.45 -18.22 3.05
CA ASN A 91 0.29 -19.58 3.54
C ASN A 91 -0.38 -20.52 2.53
N ASP A 92 -0.76 -20.02 1.36
CA ASP A 92 -1.36 -20.83 0.30
C ASP A 92 -0.32 -21.81 -0.29
N PRO A 93 -0.62 -23.12 -0.37
CA PRO A 93 0.32 -24.12 -0.85
C PRO A 93 0.74 -23.88 -2.31
N GLU A 94 -0.14 -23.38 -3.17
CA GLU A 94 0.22 -23.10 -4.57
C GLU A 94 1.19 -21.93 -4.68
N VAL A 95 0.98 -20.91 -3.85
CA VAL A 95 1.88 -19.75 -3.79
C VAL A 95 3.26 -20.17 -3.28
N GLN A 96 3.31 -21.01 -2.24
CA GLN A 96 4.56 -21.51 -1.69
C GLN A 96 5.31 -22.41 -2.67
N THR A 97 4.61 -23.33 -3.34
CA THR A 97 5.20 -24.22 -4.34
C THR A 97 5.72 -23.43 -5.55
N ALA A 98 4.94 -22.47 -6.06
CA ALA A 98 5.38 -21.59 -7.15
C ALA A 98 6.60 -20.74 -6.75
N LYS A 99 6.63 -20.23 -5.51
CA LYS A 99 7.78 -19.50 -4.97
C LYS A 99 9.02 -20.38 -4.88
N ALA A 100 8.90 -21.58 -4.33
CA ALA A 100 10.00 -22.53 -4.20
C ALA A 100 10.52 -22.94 -5.59
N TYR A 101 9.62 -23.22 -6.53
CA TYR A 101 9.96 -23.54 -7.91
C TYR A 101 10.74 -22.41 -8.60
N ALA A 102 10.35 -21.16 -8.37
CA ALA A 102 11.07 -20.00 -8.86
C ALA A 102 12.47 -19.86 -8.24
N GLN A 103 12.64 -20.15 -6.95
CA GLN A 103 13.94 -20.11 -6.28
C GLN A 103 14.87 -21.25 -6.71
N ALA A 104 14.31 -22.41 -7.10
CA ALA A 104 15.08 -23.56 -7.59
C ALA A 104 15.57 -23.41 -9.05
N ALA A 105 15.39 -22.25 -9.67
CA ALA A 105 15.90 -21.98 -11.02
C ALA A 105 17.43 -22.00 -11.05
N ARG A 106 18.01 -22.59 -12.11
CA ARG A 106 19.48 -22.69 -12.26
C ARG A 106 20.09 -21.48 -12.95
N THR A 107 19.29 -20.76 -13.72
CA THR A 107 19.72 -19.58 -14.48
C THR A 107 18.86 -18.37 -14.12
N ASP A 108 19.40 -17.16 -14.31
CA ASP A 108 18.66 -15.92 -14.08
C ASP A 108 17.44 -15.80 -15.01
N LEU A 109 17.59 -16.19 -16.29
CA LEU A 109 16.50 -16.16 -17.25
C LEU A 109 15.34 -17.07 -16.82
N GLU A 110 15.64 -18.29 -16.41
CA GLU A 110 14.64 -19.20 -15.82
C GLU A 110 14.01 -18.60 -14.57
N LYS A 111 14.82 -18.05 -13.66
CA LYS A 111 14.35 -17.46 -12.41
C LYS A 111 13.34 -16.36 -12.66
N ARG A 112 13.64 -15.44 -13.58
CA ARG A 112 12.71 -14.35 -13.95
C ARG A 112 11.42 -14.88 -14.57
N ASN A 113 11.51 -15.87 -15.46
CA ASN A 113 10.31 -16.47 -16.07
C ASN A 113 9.43 -17.14 -15.01
N ARG A 114 10.02 -17.92 -14.10
CA ARG A 114 9.31 -18.55 -12.99
C ARG A 114 8.79 -17.54 -11.98
N LEU A 115 9.51 -16.44 -11.73
CA LEU A 115 9.03 -15.35 -10.88
C LEU A 115 7.82 -14.64 -11.48
N ARG A 116 7.74 -14.48 -12.81
CA ARG A 116 6.52 -13.95 -13.46
C ARG A 116 5.32 -14.85 -13.17
N ALA A 117 5.47 -16.16 -13.37
CA ALA A 117 4.42 -17.14 -13.08
C ALA A 117 4.05 -17.15 -11.58
N TYR A 118 5.03 -17.06 -10.69
CA TYR A 118 4.79 -16.90 -9.25
C TYR A 118 3.96 -15.64 -8.95
N TYR A 119 4.29 -14.50 -9.55
CA TYR A 119 3.51 -13.27 -9.35
C TYR A 119 2.11 -13.37 -9.95
N ASP A 120 1.92 -14.08 -11.06
CA ASP A 120 0.59 -14.34 -11.61
C ASP A 120 -0.29 -15.06 -10.58
N ILE A 121 0.19 -16.19 -10.05
CA ILE A 121 -0.52 -16.98 -9.03
C ILE A 121 -0.73 -16.17 -7.75
N TYR A 122 0.32 -15.51 -7.25
CA TYR A 122 0.28 -14.73 -6.01
C TYR A 122 -0.77 -13.61 -6.04
N TYR A 123 -0.82 -12.84 -7.13
CA TYR A 123 -1.77 -11.75 -7.27
C TYR A 123 -3.18 -12.23 -7.66
N GLU A 124 -3.30 -13.33 -8.40
CA GLU A 124 -4.59 -13.96 -8.68
C GLU A 124 -5.26 -14.40 -7.38
N ARG A 125 -4.53 -15.13 -6.51
CA ARG A 125 -5.02 -15.58 -5.20
C ARG A 125 -5.41 -14.39 -4.30
N MET A 126 -4.61 -13.33 -4.26
CA MET A 126 -4.99 -12.11 -3.52
C MET A 126 -6.23 -11.43 -4.11
N SER A 127 -6.35 -11.36 -5.44
CA SER A 127 -7.49 -10.71 -6.12
C SER A 127 -8.80 -11.48 -5.95
N ALA A 128 -8.73 -12.80 -5.85
CA ALA A 128 -9.89 -13.66 -5.58
C ALA A 128 -10.45 -13.43 -4.17
N LEU A 129 -9.59 -13.13 -3.19
CA LEU A 129 -9.97 -12.83 -1.81
C LEU A 129 -10.35 -11.36 -1.59
N ALA A 130 -10.02 -10.48 -2.54
CA ALA A 130 -10.33 -9.06 -2.46
C ALA A 130 -11.83 -8.81 -2.71
N THR A 131 -12.47 -8.05 -1.81
CA THR A 131 -13.88 -7.70 -1.93
C THR A 131 -14.08 -6.35 -2.64
N THR A 132 -13.21 -5.38 -2.38
CA THR A 132 -13.35 -4.01 -2.89
C THR A 132 -12.76 -3.88 -4.31
N PRO A 133 -13.33 -3.04 -5.19
CA PRO A 133 -12.77 -2.81 -6.52
C PRO A 133 -11.46 -2.01 -6.47
N GLU A 134 -11.31 -1.12 -5.48
CA GLU A 134 -10.12 -0.29 -5.27
C GLU A 134 -8.88 -1.13 -5.00
N ILE A 135 -8.96 -2.11 -4.08
CA ILE A 135 -7.82 -2.99 -3.78
C ILE A 135 -7.50 -3.88 -4.98
N LYS A 136 -8.50 -4.33 -5.76
CA LYS A 136 -8.26 -5.13 -6.98
C LYS A 136 -7.46 -4.35 -8.01
N LEU A 137 -7.77 -3.06 -8.17
CA LEU A 137 -7.01 -2.17 -9.05
C LEU A 137 -5.57 -1.97 -8.52
N ALA A 138 -5.42 -1.67 -7.23
CA ALA A 138 -4.11 -1.52 -6.61
C ALA A 138 -3.24 -2.80 -6.72
N LEU A 139 -3.85 -3.99 -6.58
CA LEU A 139 -3.18 -5.28 -6.76
C LEU A 139 -2.71 -5.48 -8.20
N LYS A 140 -3.47 -5.03 -9.20
CA LYS A 140 -3.06 -5.08 -10.61
C LYS A 140 -1.85 -4.19 -10.87
N ASP A 141 -1.82 -2.99 -10.30
CA ASP A 141 -0.69 -2.07 -10.44
C ASP A 141 0.56 -2.60 -9.72
N LEU A 142 0.39 -3.16 -8.52
CA LEU A 142 1.47 -3.83 -7.78
C LEU A 142 2.02 -5.05 -8.54
N LYS A 143 1.15 -5.85 -9.18
CA LYS A 143 1.56 -6.95 -10.06
C LYS A 143 2.41 -6.44 -11.21
N ALA A 144 1.92 -5.42 -11.93
CA ALA A 144 2.63 -4.83 -13.05
C ALA A 144 4.00 -4.26 -12.62
N SER A 145 4.07 -3.60 -11.46
CA SER A 145 5.32 -3.10 -10.88
C SER A 145 6.32 -4.23 -10.59
N HIS A 146 5.88 -5.29 -9.92
CA HIS A 146 6.73 -6.45 -9.62
C HIS A 146 7.22 -7.14 -10.89
N GLN A 147 6.33 -7.40 -11.86
CA GLN A 147 6.72 -8.01 -13.12
C GLN A 147 7.64 -7.09 -13.95
N GLY A 148 7.42 -5.78 -13.89
CA GLY A 148 8.28 -4.76 -14.50
C GLY A 148 9.70 -4.76 -13.92
N SER A 149 9.85 -4.92 -12.60
CA SER A 149 11.17 -5.03 -11.96
C SER A 149 11.98 -6.26 -12.37
N LEU A 150 11.33 -7.27 -12.98
CA LEU A 150 12.01 -8.43 -13.55
C LEU A 150 12.53 -8.16 -14.97
N ALA A 151 12.23 -7.02 -15.60
CA ALA A 151 12.77 -6.69 -16.92
C ALA A 151 14.29 -6.47 -16.82
N GLN A 152 15.03 -6.98 -17.80
CA GLN A 152 16.48 -6.74 -17.86
C GLN A 152 16.75 -5.53 -18.77
N PRO A 153 17.69 -4.65 -18.40
CA PRO A 153 18.14 -3.59 -19.30
C PRO A 153 18.75 -4.22 -20.55
N ARG A 154 18.33 -3.75 -21.73
CA ARG A 154 18.94 -4.18 -22.99
C ARG A 154 20.32 -3.54 -23.13
N VAL A 155 21.35 -4.37 -23.12
CA VAL A 155 22.75 -3.95 -23.34
C VAL A 155 23.03 -3.70 -24.83
N ARG A 156 22.21 -4.27 -25.72
CA ARG A 156 22.34 -4.09 -27.16
C ARG A 156 21.16 -3.29 -27.71
N PRO A 157 21.40 -2.31 -28.58
CA PRO A 157 20.32 -1.67 -29.32
C PRO A 157 19.53 -2.74 -30.08
N SER A 158 18.22 -2.56 -30.16
CA SER A 158 17.38 -3.40 -31.01
C SER A 158 17.95 -3.40 -32.42
N PRO A 159 17.98 -4.54 -33.13
CA PRO A 159 18.34 -4.53 -34.54
C PRO A 159 17.43 -3.52 -35.24
N THR A 160 18.06 -2.53 -35.86
CA THR A 160 17.38 -1.56 -36.71
C THR A 160 16.67 -2.34 -37.82
N PRO A 161 15.37 -2.13 -38.07
CA PRO A 161 14.70 -2.75 -39.20
C PRO A 161 15.49 -2.48 -40.48
N GLU A 162 15.71 -3.50 -41.31
CA GLU A 162 16.43 -3.33 -42.57
C GLU A 162 15.73 -2.23 -43.40
N GLY A 163 16.43 -1.12 -43.64
CA GLY A 163 15.90 0.06 -44.34
C GLY A 163 15.78 1.34 -43.49
N ALA A 164 15.94 1.28 -42.17
CA ALA A 164 16.01 2.49 -41.34
C ALA A 164 17.47 2.98 -41.23
N THR A 165 17.84 3.97 -42.04
CA THR A 165 19.09 4.72 -41.88
C THR A 165 19.09 5.41 -40.50
N PRO A 166 20.12 5.26 -39.65
CA PRO A 166 20.19 6.03 -38.42
C PRO A 166 20.36 7.52 -38.78
N THR A 167 19.32 8.32 -38.60
CA THR A 167 19.45 9.78 -38.65
C THR A 167 20.36 10.19 -37.48
N PRO A 168 21.50 10.86 -37.72
CA PRO A 168 22.32 11.35 -36.63
C PRO A 168 21.53 12.41 -35.85
N THR A 169 21.26 12.12 -34.58
CA THR A 169 20.81 13.15 -33.63
C THR A 169 21.88 14.25 -33.59
N PRO A 170 21.55 15.53 -33.86
CA PRO A 170 22.51 16.60 -33.66
C PRO A 170 22.95 16.60 -32.20
N SER A 171 24.25 16.42 -32.01
CA SER A 171 24.92 16.41 -30.70
C SER A 171 24.49 17.63 -29.90
N ALA A 172 23.70 17.42 -28.85
CA ALA A 172 23.41 18.45 -27.89
C ALA A 172 24.73 18.98 -27.31
N THR A 173 24.80 20.30 -27.23
CA THR A 173 25.82 21.16 -26.64
C THR A 173 26.52 20.54 -25.41
N PRO A 174 27.85 20.66 -25.26
CA PRO A 174 28.55 20.18 -24.08
C PRO A 174 28.02 20.87 -22.81
N ALA A 175 27.64 20.09 -21.81
CA ALA A 175 27.33 20.60 -20.48
C ALA A 175 28.53 21.39 -19.91
N PRO A 176 28.32 22.57 -19.28
CA PRO A 176 29.41 23.34 -18.72
C PRO A 176 30.11 22.56 -17.60
N LYS A 177 31.43 22.41 -17.73
CA LYS A 177 32.30 21.78 -16.73
C LYS A 177 32.17 22.54 -15.39
N LYS A 178 31.86 21.82 -14.30
CA LYS A 178 31.97 22.35 -12.94
C LYS A 178 33.44 22.79 -12.69
N PRO A 179 33.68 23.98 -12.10
CA PRO A 179 35.03 24.40 -11.79
C PRO A 179 35.63 23.52 -10.69
N GLN A 180 36.83 22.99 -10.94
CA GLN A 180 37.62 22.28 -9.94
C GLN A 180 38.03 23.25 -8.83
N HIS A 181 37.71 22.90 -7.58
CA HIS A 181 38.24 23.57 -6.39
C HIS A 181 39.77 23.42 -6.36
N LYS A 182 40.49 24.52 -6.64
CA LYS A 182 41.94 24.59 -6.40
C LYS A 182 42.18 24.69 -4.89
N HIS A 183 42.87 23.71 -4.32
CA HIS A 183 43.39 23.80 -2.97
C HIS A 183 44.48 24.89 -2.89
N LYS A 184 44.22 25.92 -2.10
CA LYS A 184 45.17 27.01 -1.82
C LYS A 184 46.20 26.50 -0.81
N LYS A 185 47.44 26.32 -1.24
CA LYS A 185 48.57 26.02 -0.34
C LYS A 185 48.80 27.25 0.54
N LYS A 186 48.63 27.11 1.86
CA LYS A 186 49.02 28.16 2.82
C LYS A 186 50.54 28.20 2.91
N LYS A 187 51.12 29.40 2.82
CA LYS A 187 52.48 29.69 3.28
C LYS A 187 52.44 29.90 4.78
#